data_AF-A0A3M9ZQL0-F1
#
_entry.id   AF-A0A3M9ZQL0-F1
#
_cell.length_a   1.000
_cell.length_b   1.000
_cell.length_c   1.000
_cell.angle_alpha   90.00
_cell.angle_beta   90.00
_cell.angle_gamma   90.00
#
_symmetry.space_group_name_H-M   'P 1'
#
loop_
_entity.id
_entity.type
_entity.pdbx_description
1 polymer ?
#
loop_
_entity_poly.entity_id
_entity_poly.type
_entity_poly.pdbx_seq_one_letter_code
_entity_poly.pdbx_strand_id
1 'polypeptide(L)'
;MPAGKDRGGGKTAPEAEVARLQKEAMWEAEVSRLQDDSRGQRRLFEARREELVAKYPKQTIAMCAGEVFVGKTPYEAAMKARRAHPDRASFFHLYGVGIPWLG
;
A
#
# COMPACT_ATOMS: atom_id res chain seq x y z
N MET A 1 -25.81 -47.85 25.67
CA MET A 1 -24.71 -47.63 24.71
C MET A 1 -24.88 -46.23 24.11
N PRO A 2 -23.93 -45.29 24.21
CA PRO A 2 -24.04 -44.01 23.54
C PRO A 2 -23.20 -44.02 22.25
N ALA A 3 -23.83 -43.79 21.10
CA ALA A 3 -23.13 -43.53 19.85
C ALA A 3 -23.76 -42.28 19.21
N GLY A 4 -23.40 -41.12 19.74
CA GLY A 4 -23.70 -39.82 19.15
C GLY A 4 -22.42 -39.02 19.10
N LYS A 5 -21.72 -39.08 17.96
CA LYS A 5 -20.64 -38.13 17.67
C LYS A 5 -20.46 -37.99 16.15
N ASP A 6 -21.46 -37.37 15.52
CA ASP A 6 -21.28 -36.73 14.23
C ASP A 6 -20.17 -35.68 14.35
N ARG A 7 -18.99 -36.01 13.81
CA ARG A 7 -17.92 -35.05 13.54
C ARG A 7 -17.80 -34.91 12.03
N GLY A 8 -18.83 -34.34 11.43
CA GLY A 8 -18.81 -33.86 10.05
C GLY A 8 -18.60 -32.35 10.06
N GLY A 9 -17.37 -31.90 9.81
CA GLY A 9 -17.02 -30.48 9.76
C GLY A 9 -15.90 -30.20 8.77
N GLY A 10 -15.85 -30.95 7.67
CA GLY A 10 -15.03 -30.59 6.52
C GLY A 10 -15.88 -29.67 5.64
N LYS A 11 -15.44 -28.42 5.45
CA LYS A 11 -16.06 -27.50 4.50
C LYS A 11 -16.23 -28.22 3.16
N THR A 12 -17.44 -28.20 2.62
CA THR A 12 -17.72 -28.84 1.33
C THR A 12 -16.98 -28.07 0.23
N ALA A 13 -16.55 -28.77 -0.84
CA ALA A 13 -15.85 -28.15 -1.98
C ALA A 13 -16.45 -26.82 -2.49
N PRO A 14 -17.79 -26.63 -2.57
CA PRO A 14 -18.38 -25.34 -2.94
C PRO A 14 -18.18 -24.22 -1.90
N GLU A 15 -18.14 -24.53 -0.61
CA GLU A 15 -17.91 -23.52 0.45
C GLU A 15 -16.46 -23.00 0.45
N ALA A 16 -15.49 -23.86 0.10
CA ALA A 16 -14.10 -23.47 -0.02
C ALA A 16 -13.86 -22.53 -1.21
N GLU A 17 -14.53 -22.78 -2.34
CA GLU A 17 -14.46 -21.94 -3.53
C GLU A 17 -15.11 -20.56 -3.29
N VAL A 18 -16.28 -20.54 -2.66
CA VAL A 18 -16.94 -19.28 -2.27
C VAL A 18 -16.05 -18.46 -1.33
N ALA A 19 -15.40 -19.09 -0.35
CA ALA A 19 -14.48 -18.41 0.56
C ALA A 19 -13.25 -17.83 -0.16
N ARG A 20 -12.73 -18.50 -1.20
CA ARG A 20 -11.62 -17.99 -2.02
C ARG A 20 -12.06 -16.75 -2.80
N LEU A 21 -13.18 -16.84 -3.51
CA LEU A 21 -13.72 -15.73 -4.31
C LEU A 21 -14.04 -14.50 -3.44
N GLN A 22 -14.58 -14.71 -2.24
CA GLN A 22 -14.81 -13.62 -1.28
C GLN A 22 -13.49 -12.97 -0.83
N LYS A 23 -12.44 -13.77 -0.59
CA LYS A 23 -11.12 -13.25 -0.20
C LYS A 23 -10.46 -12.46 -1.34
N GLU A 24 -10.58 -12.94 -2.58
CA GLU A 24 -10.11 -12.23 -3.77
C GLU A 24 -10.85 -10.91 -3.97
N ALA A 25 -12.19 -10.91 -3.87
CA ALA A 25 -12.98 -9.69 -3.97
C ALA A 25 -12.64 -8.65 -2.88
N MET A 26 -12.43 -9.10 -1.63
CA MET A 26 -11.96 -8.21 -0.55
C MET A 26 -10.57 -7.65 -0.83
N TRP A 27 -9.66 -8.47 -1.36
CA TRP A 27 -8.33 -8.02 -1.74
C TRP A 27 -8.37 -6.99 -2.87
N GLU A 28 -9.16 -7.22 -3.92
CA GLU A 28 -9.34 -6.27 -5.02
C GLU A 28 -9.95 -4.95 -4.55
N ALA A 29 -10.95 -5.00 -3.67
CA ALA A 29 -11.54 -3.80 -3.08
C ALA A 29 -10.52 -2.98 -2.28
N GLU A 30 -9.69 -3.66 -1.47
CA GLU A 30 -8.63 -2.99 -0.70
C GLU A 30 -7.54 -2.41 -1.60
N VAL A 31 -7.10 -3.15 -2.62
CA VAL A 31 -6.14 -2.65 -3.61
C VAL A 31 -6.69 -1.43 -4.33
N SER A 32 -7.96 -1.44 -4.74
CA SER A 32 -8.62 -0.31 -5.39
C SER A 32 -8.64 0.93 -4.49
N ARG A 33 -9.03 0.76 -3.22
CA ARG A 33 -9.02 1.83 -2.20
C ARG A 33 -7.64 2.45 -2.03
N LEU A 34 -6.61 1.62 -1.90
CA LEU A 34 -5.22 2.07 -1.74
C LEU A 34 -4.69 2.79 -2.99
N GLN A 35 -5.11 2.36 -4.19
CA GLN A 35 -4.76 3.07 -5.43
C GLN A 35 -5.40 4.44 -5.50
N ASP A 36 -6.67 4.58 -5.12
CA ASP A 36 -7.34 5.89 -5.06
C ASP A 36 -6.67 6.83 -4.04
N ASP A 37 -6.32 6.32 -2.86
CA ASP A 37 -5.58 7.07 -1.87
C ASP A 37 -4.24 7.54 -2.43
N SER A 38 -3.46 6.65 -3.06
CA SER A 38 -2.18 6.98 -3.68
C SER A 38 -2.33 8.01 -4.79
N ARG A 39 -3.37 7.93 -5.63
CA ARG A 39 -3.71 8.94 -6.64
C ARG A 39 -4.00 10.30 -6.00
N GLY A 40 -4.72 10.33 -4.88
CA GLY A 40 -4.96 11.54 -4.10
C GLY A 40 -3.67 12.16 -3.56
N GLN A 41 -2.82 11.34 -2.95
CA GLN A 41 -1.50 11.77 -2.46
C GLN A 41 -0.62 12.32 -3.60
N ARG A 42 -0.64 11.67 -4.76
CA ARG A 42 0.08 12.13 -5.95
C ARG A 42 -0.35 13.53 -6.37
N ARG A 43 -1.65 13.81 -6.43
CA ARG A 43 -2.17 15.15 -6.81
C ARG A 43 -1.71 16.22 -5.81
N LEU A 44 -1.74 15.91 -4.52
CA LEU A 44 -1.24 16.82 -3.47
C LEU A 44 0.27 17.08 -3.60
N PHE A 45 1.04 16.04 -3.94
CA PHE A 45 2.46 16.16 -4.19
C PHE A 45 2.73 17.01 -5.44
N GLU A 46 2.04 16.74 -6.54
CA GLU A 46 2.20 17.47 -7.81
C GLU A 46 1.89 18.96 -7.65
N ALA A 47 0.83 19.30 -6.90
CA ALA A 47 0.47 20.69 -6.60
C ALA A 47 1.56 21.45 -5.82
N ARG A 48 2.42 20.74 -5.06
CA ARG A 48 3.49 21.31 -4.24
C ARG A 48 4.88 20.86 -4.68
N ARG A 49 5.00 20.28 -5.88
CA ARG A 49 6.19 19.54 -6.30
C ARG A 49 7.43 20.41 -6.26
N GLU A 50 7.35 21.61 -6.82
CA GLU A 50 8.49 22.53 -6.91
C GLU A 50 8.99 22.95 -5.52
N GLU A 51 8.07 23.30 -4.61
CA GLU A 51 8.37 23.62 -3.22
C GLU A 51 9.05 22.44 -2.50
N LEU A 52 8.49 21.23 -2.63
CA LEU A 52 8.99 20.04 -1.94
C LEU A 52 10.34 19.56 -2.47
N VAL A 53 10.54 19.61 -3.79
CA VAL A 53 11.81 19.23 -4.41
C VAL A 53 12.90 20.27 -4.10
N ALA A 54 12.57 21.56 -4.06
CA ALA A 54 13.50 22.61 -3.65
C ALA A 54 13.86 22.53 -2.16
N LYS A 55 12.90 22.21 -1.30
CA LYS A 55 13.09 22.05 0.14
C LYS A 55 13.88 20.78 0.50
N TYR A 56 13.70 19.70 -0.25
CA TYR A 56 14.35 18.41 -0.02
C TYR A 56 15.15 17.96 -1.24
N PRO A 57 16.24 18.68 -1.58
CA PRO A 57 17.09 18.28 -2.69
C PRO A 57 17.73 16.93 -2.37
N LYS A 58 17.91 16.10 -3.38
CA LYS A 58 18.62 14.80 -3.28
C LYS A 58 17.99 13.75 -2.36
N GLN A 59 16.73 13.92 -1.99
CA GLN A 59 16.06 13.02 -1.05
C GLN A 59 14.86 12.32 -1.69
N THR A 60 14.55 11.13 -1.19
CA THR A 60 13.30 10.46 -1.52
C THR A 60 12.18 11.05 -0.68
N ILE A 61 11.09 11.43 -1.34
CA ILE A 61 9.92 12.05 -0.72
C ILE A 61 8.77 11.05 -0.80
N ALA A 62 8.21 10.68 0.34
CA ALA A 62 6.97 9.94 0.46
C ALA A 62 5.86 10.89 0.91
N MET A 63 4.71 10.83 0.26
CA MET A 63 3.52 11.57 0.68
C MET A 63 2.43 10.57 1.10
N CYS A 64 1.93 10.72 2.32
CA CYS A 64 0.90 9.87 2.89
C CYS A 64 -0.04 10.70 3.76
N ALA A 65 -1.35 10.53 3.60
CA ALA A 65 -2.38 11.31 4.31
C ALA A 65 -2.22 12.85 4.23
N GLY A 66 -1.59 13.38 3.18
CA GLY A 66 -1.27 14.81 3.02
C GLY A 66 -0.01 15.27 3.77
N GLU A 67 0.64 14.37 4.49
CA GLU A 67 1.92 14.61 5.17
C GLU A 67 3.10 14.19 4.30
N VAL A 68 4.24 14.85 4.51
CA VAL A 68 5.47 14.63 3.75
C VAL A 68 6.51 13.97 4.63
N PHE A 69 6.96 12.79 4.22
CA PHE A 69 8.01 12.02 4.86
C PHE A 69 9.22 11.94 3.94
N VAL A 70 10.40 12.29 4.44
CA VAL A 70 11.63 12.28 3.64
C VAL A 70 12.65 11.28 4.16
N GLY A 71 13.39 10.67 3.26
CA GLY A 71 14.46 9.71 3.55
C GLY A 71 15.58 9.80 2.53
N LYS A 72 16.76 9.30 2.89
CA LYS A 72 17.86 9.14 1.94
C LYS A 72 17.57 8.04 0.92
N THR A 73 16.75 7.07 1.32
CA THR A 73 16.32 5.95 0.48
C THR A 73 14.79 5.84 0.44
N PRO A 74 14.23 5.18 -0.61
CA PRO A 74 12.81 4.84 -0.64
C PRO A 74 12.35 4.06 0.60
N TYR A 75 13.18 3.14 1.07
CA TYR A 75 12.88 2.33 2.24
C TYR A 75 12.75 3.17 3.52
N GLU A 76 13.66 4.13 3.75
CA GLU A 76 13.57 5.02 4.91
C GLU A 76 12.31 5.88 4.87
N ALA A 77 11.99 6.45 3.70
CA ALA A 77 10.78 7.26 3.53
C ALA A 77 9.52 6.40 3.74
N ALA A 78 9.50 5.17 3.23
CA ALA A 78 8.40 4.23 3.39
C ALA A 78 8.20 3.81 4.85
N MET A 79 9.28 3.51 5.58
CA MET A 79 9.21 3.13 6.99
C MET A 79 8.67 4.28 7.86
N LYS A 80 9.05 5.52 7.55
CA LYS A 80 8.50 6.71 8.25
C LYS A 80 7.01 6.88 7.95
N ALA A 81 6.62 6.81 6.68
CA ALA A 81 5.22 6.93 6.28
C ALA A 81 4.35 5.81 6.90
N ARG A 82 4.82 4.56 6.84
CA ARG A 82 4.12 3.40 7.43
C ARG A 82 4.02 3.47 8.95
N ARG A 83 5.03 4.04 9.62
CA ARG A 83 4.98 4.23 11.08
C ARG A 83 3.93 5.27 11.49
N ALA A 84 3.73 6.31 10.68
CA ALA A 84 2.72 7.32 10.93
C ALA A 84 1.31 6.85 10.52
N HIS A 85 1.20 6.22 9.36
CA HIS A 85 -0.06 5.80 8.74
C HIS A 85 0.07 4.35 8.22
N PRO A 86 -0.12 3.33 9.07
CA PRO A 86 0.10 1.94 8.71
C PRO A 86 -0.96 1.36 7.76
N ASP A 87 -2.14 2.00 7.69
CA ASP A 87 -3.33 1.59 6.95
C ASP A 87 -3.56 2.39 5.66
N ARG A 88 -2.63 3.28 5.30
CA ARG A 88 -2.76 4.18 4.15
C ARG A 88 -1.70 3.96 3.08
N ALA A 89 -2.09 4.16 1.83
CA ALA A 89 -1.17 4.15 0.72
C ALA A 89 -0.29 5.40 0.72
N SER A 90 0.99 5.21 0.41
CA SER A 90 1.96 6.29 0.26
C SER A 90 2.36 6.44 -1.20
N PHE A 91 2.40 7.68 -1.69
CA PHE A 91 3.02 8.02 -2.96
C PHE A 91 4.51 8.31 -2.76
N PHE A 92 5.36 7.90 -3.69
CA PHE A 92 6.81 8.11 -3.61
C PHE A 92 7.34 8.90 -4.81
N HIS A 93 8.13 9.93 -4.52
CA HIS A 93 8.97 10.63 -5.48
C HIS A 93 10.44 10.32 -5.18
N LEU A 94 11.07 9.58 -6.09
CA LEU A 94 12.46 9.18 -5.98
C LEU A 94 13.35 10.25 -6.63
N TYR A 95 14.28 10.80 -5.86
CA TYR A 95 15.33 11.63 -6.44
C TYR A 95 16.37 10.74 -7.12
N GLY A 96 16.69 11.02 -8.40
CA GLY A 96 17.81 10.39 -9.08
C GLY A 96 17.54 9.07 -9.81
N VAL A 97 16.30 8.77 -10.22
CA VAL A 97 16.06 7.70 -11.22
C VAL A 97 16.39 8.22 -12.63
N GLY A 98 17.68 8.45 -12.88
CA GLY A 98 18.27 7.79 -14.04
C GLY A 98 18.47 6.35 -13.59
N ILE A 99 17.61 5.44 -14.05
CA ILE A 99 17.71 4.01 -13.74
C ILE A 99 19.07 3.54 -14.27
N PRO A 100 20.04 3.12 -13.42
CA PRO A 100 21.35 2.66 -13.92
C PRO A 100 21.30 1.27 -14.59
N TRP A 101 20.15 0.60 -14.55
CA TRP A 101 19.91 -0.77 -15.07
C TRP A 101 19.16 -0.78 -16.41
N LEU A 102 19.37 0.25 -17.24
CA LEU A 102 18.87 0.35 -18.61
C LEU A 102 19.97 0.92 -19.52
N GLY A 103 21.17 0.36 -19.38
CA GLY A 103 22.35 0.63 -20.22
C GLY A 103 23.17 -0.63 -20.40
#